data_AF-D0IHF8-F1
#
_entry.id   AF-D0IHF8-F1
#
_cell.length_a   1.000
_cell.length_b   1.000
_cell.length_c   1.000
_cell.angle_alpha   90.00
_cell.angle_beta   90.00
_cell.angle_gamma   90.00
#
_symmetry.space_group_name_H-M   'P 1'
#
loop_
_entity.id
_entity.type
_entity.pdbx_description
1 polymer ?
#
loop_
_entity_poly.entity_id
_entity_poly.type
_entity_poly.pdbx_seq_one_letter_code
_entity_poly.pdbx_strand_id
1 'polypeptide(L)'
;MTNALASFIASYSAAAISDAFIILIVLLLVLSTALAYKGKAPRFTSSTTNILTSLGILGTFAGIVVGLMEFNPSNIDESIESLLAGLKTAFLTSLVGMAASILYKAFLGLISQKEKEVIKSVGPEEIYSVMSAQLNSSQELLTAIKGDEDSSLTSQIKNLRIDINDGQKSMNRYLEQAAIDSSNFQSKLWQKMDEFGDLLSKSATEQVINALKEVIVEFNDKLTEQFGENFKRLDESVKKLVDWQENYKAQLADMAIKYQMGVDAISFTEKSVASIRERTEAIPATMEKLQQVMEFGHEQVIELEHRLEAFKDLRDKAIEAMPQIREQMDNTMSVISESVQAASSHYVAMLHESQNIIEQFTSTANQSVEHLRMNLETGAEKVSQQLIESSHTLSGKLAEASLDIQEQVGTATGGLSNVTSHLTDTTEQIRQHLEDSITELNGQLRVLVADIKDDARETGKVLKDANQELIISTKEVQSEMTSATTKLHERLETTLDEIFKVQAQAVRRTFDSLEDQITQSVSKTGSAVEKQVEILDLQMQQEINRTMNEMGEALATITQQFTRDYQKLVREMSNVVNASRAAV
;
A
#
# COMPACT_ATOMS: atom_id res chain seq x y z
N MET A 1 -5.41 11.94 -40.58
CA MET A 1 -5.92 13.19 -39.95
C MET A 1 -4.79 14.11 -39.48
N THR A 2 -3.65 13.59 -39.00
CA THR A 2 -2.49 14.38 -38.54
C THR A 2 -1.88 15.30 -39.61
N ASN A 3 -1.71 14.83 -40.86
CA ASN A 3 -1.11 15.64 -41.93
C ASN A 3 -2.02 16.78 -42.42
N ALA A 4 -3.34 16.60 -42.40
CA ALA A 4 -4.29 17.63 -42.81
C ALA A 4 -4.33 18.80 -41.80
N LEU A 5 -4.35 18.47 -40.51
CA LEU A 5 -4.31 19.46 -39.43
C LEU A 5 -2.98 20.23 -39.43
N ALA A 6 -1.85 19.53 -39.61
CA ALA A 6 -0.53 20.14 -39.72
C ALA A 6 -0.43 21.08 -40.93
N SER A 7 -0.97 20.69 -42.10
CA SER A 7 -0.96 21.56 -43.29
C SER A 7 -1.82 22.82 -43.16
N PHE A 8 -2.94 22.72 -42.41
CA PHE A 8 -3.82 23.85 -42.12
C PHE A 8 -3.21 24.81 -41.07
N ILE A 9 -2.48 24.27 -40.10
CA ILE A 9 -1.79 25.05 -39.09
C ILE A 9 -0.55 25.75 -39.69
N ALA A 10 0.17 25.09 -40.60
CA ALA A 10 1.36 25.62 -41.28
C ALA A 10 1.07 26.74 -42.31
N SER A 11 -0.20 26.94 -42.71
CA SER A 11 -0.56 28.02 -43.65
C SER A 11 -0.70 29.39 -42.97
N TYR A 12 -0.62 29.44 -41.63
CA TYR A 12 -0.75 30.66 -40.84
C TYR A 12 0.48 30.84 -39.96
N SER A 13 0.92 32.09 -39.78
CA SER A 13 2.02 32.39 -38.86
C SER A 13 1.60 32.23 -37.40
N ALA A 14 2.59 31.98 -36.53
CA ALA A 14 2.37 31.87 -35.08
C ALA A 14 1.65 33.10 -34.49
N ALA A 15 1.94 34.29 -35.03
CA ALA A 15 1.29 35.54 -34.64
C ALA A 15 -0.20 35.56 -35.02
N ALA A 16 -0.55 35.14 -36.24
CA ALA A 16 -1.94 35.13 -36.71
C ALA A 16 -2.83 34.17 -35.90
N ILE A 17 -2.28 33.03 -35.50
CA ILE A 17 -2.99 32.06 -34.64
C ILE A 17 -3.16 32.64 -33.23
N SER A 18 -2.12 33.25 -32.67
CA SER A 18 -2.17 33.91 -31.37
C SER A 18 -3.21 35.02 -31.34
N ASP A 19 -3.26 35.87 -32.37
CA ASP A 19 -4.25 36.95 -32.49
C ASP A 19 -5.68 36.40 -32.62
N ALA A 20 -5.88 35.31 -33.35
CA ALA A 20 -7.19 34.66 -33.44
C ALA A 20 -7.68 34.15 -32.06
N PHE A 21 -6.79 33.58 -31.25
CA PHE A 21 -7.12 33.17 -29.88
C PHE A 21 -7.42 34.36 -28.97
N ILE A 22 -6.67 35.47 -29.08
CA ILE A 22 -6.94 36.69 -28.32
C ILE A 22 -8.32 37.26 -28.68
N ILE A 23 -8.66 37.34 -29.97
CA ILE A 23 -9.97 37.80 -30.43
C ILE A 23 -11.08 36.89 -29.91
N LEU A 24 -10.87 35.57 -29.95
CA LEU A 24 -11.84 34.59 -29.43
C LEU A 24 -12.05 34.75 -27.91
N ILE A 25 -10.97 34.95 -27.14
CA ILE A 25 -11.03 35.20 -25.69
C ILE A 25 -11.83 36.49 -25.40
N VAL A 26 -11.58 37.57 -26.14
CA VAL A 26 -12.31 38.84 -25.98
C VAL A 26 -13.78 38.70 -26.35
N LEU A 27 -14.10 38.01 -27.46
CA LEU A 27 -15.48 37.77 -27.88
C LEU A 27 -16.23 36.94 -26.83
N LEU A 28 -15.61 35.88 -26.32
CA LEU A 28 -16.18 35.03 -25.29
C LEU A 28 -16.39 35.82 -23.98
N LEU A 29 -15.43 36.66 -23.59
CA LEU A 29 -15.56 37.55 -22.44
C LEU A 29 -16.76 38.50 -22.59
N VAL A 30 -16.91 39.18 -23.73
CA VAL A 30 -18.03 40.10 -23.99
C VAL A 30 -19.36 39.35 -23.99
N LEU A 31 -19.43 38.19 -24.65
CA LEU A 31 -20.62 37.36 -24.73
C LEU A 31 -21.05 36.85 -23.35
N SER A 32 -20.10 36.33 -22.56
CA SER A 32 -20.38 35.81 -21.22
C SER A 32 -20.78 36.92 -20.24
N THR A 33 -20.14 38.09 -20.31
CA THR A 33 -20.52 39.28 -19.54
C THR A 33 -21.96 39.73 -19.88
N ALA A 34 -22.33 39.75 -21.17
CA ALA A 34 -23.68 40.09 -21.61
C ALA A 34 -24.74 39.06 -21.18
N LEU A 35 -24.39 37.76 -21.20
CA LEU A 35 -25.26 36.67 -20.72
C LEU A 35 -25.42 36.68 -19.20
N ALA A 36 -24.34 36.95 -18.46
CA ALA A 36 -24.35 37.10 -17.00
C ALA A 36 -25.22 38.29 -16.58
N TYR A 37 -25.09 39.44 -17.26
CA TYR A 37 -25.94 40.61 -17.02
C TYR A 37 -27.42 40.37 -17.35
N LYS A 38 -27.71 39.57 -18.39
CA LYS A 38 -29.09 39.18 -18.75
C LYS A 38 -29.65 38.01 -17.92
N GLY A 39 -28.87 37.43 -17.00
CA GLY A 39 -29.27 36.30 -16.16
C GLY A 39 -29.60 35.01 -16.92
N LYS A 40 -29.06 34.84 -18.15
CA LYS A 40 -29.31 33.66 -19.00
C LYS A 40 -28.11 32.71 -18.99
N ALA A 41 -28.38 31.40 -19.08
CA ALA A 41 -27.37 30.33 -19.11
C ALA A 41 -26.38 30.32 -17.90
N PRO A 42 -26.88 30.18 -16.66
CA PRO A 42 -26.05 30.25 -15.44
C PRO A 42 -24.92 29.22 -15.37
N ARG A 43 -25.10 28.05 -16.00
CA ARG A 43 -24.05 27.02 -16.11
C ARG A 43 -22.89 27.44 -17.02
N PHE A 44 -23.17 28.19 -18.08
CA PHE A 44 -22.15 28.68 -19.00
C PHE A 44 -21.39 29.86 -18.39
N THR A 45 -22.10 30.77 -17.72
CA THR A 45 -21.51 31.94 -17.07
C THR A 45 -20.64 31.55 -15.87
N SER A 46 -20.97 30.49 -15.11
CA SER A 46 -20.11 30.00 -14.02
C SER A 46 -18.85 29.28 -14.52
N SER A 47 -18.94 28.58 -15.65
CA SER A 47 -17.81 27.84 -16.24
C SER A 47 -16.88 28.72 -17.10
N THR A 48 -17.33 29.91 -17.51
CA THR A 48 -16.58 30.84 -18.37
C THR A 48 -15.19 31.17 -17.83
N THR A 49 -15.01 31.35 -16.52
CA THR A 49 -13.69 31.63 -15.91
C THR A 49 -12.66 30.55 -16.23
N ASN A 50 -13.08 29.28 -16.20
CA ASN A 50 -12.21 28.16 -16.52
C ASN A 50 -11.97 28.09 -18.03
N ILE A 51 -13.01 28.31 -18.84
CA ILE A 51 -12.92 28.30 -20.32
C ILE A 51 -11.94 29.37 -20.83
N LEU A 52 -12.00 30.61 -20.32
CA LEU A 52 -11.08 31.69 -20.71
C LEU A 52 -9.61 31.35 -20.40
N THR A 53 -9.37 30.74 -19.25
CA THR A 53 -8.02 30.33 -18.83
C THR A 53 -7.50 29.17 -19.69
N SER A 54 -8.31 28.12 -19.89
CA SER A 54 -7.96 26.98 -20.74
C SER A 54 -7.74 27.37 -22.20
N LEU A 55 -8.50 28.34 -22.72
CA LEU A 55 -8.35 28.84 -24.07
C LEU A 55 -7.05 29.63 -24.26
N GLY A 56 -6.62 30.40 -23.24
CA GLY A 56 -5.32 31.07 -23.22
C GLY A 56 -4.13 30.09 -23.18
N ILE A 57 -4.25 29.02 -22.38
CA ILE A 57 -3.25 27.95 -22.34
C ILE A 57 -3.15 27.26 -23.71
N LEU A 58 -4.30 26.91 -24.31
CA LEU A 58 -4.37 26.25 -25.61
C LEU A 58 -3.76 27.13 -26.72
N GLY A 59 -4.04 28.44 -26.71
CA GLY A 59 -3.43 29.40 -27.66
C GLY A 59 -1.91 29.46 -27.56
N THR A 60 -1.37 29.38 -26.34
CA THR A 60 0.09 29.38 -26.12
C THR A 60 0.73 28.12 -26.69
N PHE A 61 0.15 26.95 -26.42
CA PHE A 61 0.64 25.69 -27.00
C PHE A 61 0.53 25.66 -28.52
N ALA A 62 -0.58 26.16 -29.09
CA ALA A 62 -0.76 26.23 -30.53
C ALA A 62 0.29 27.15 -31.18
N GLY A 63 0.56 28.33 -30.60
CA GLY A 63 1.56 29.27 -31.10
C GLY A 63 2.99 28.71 -31.03
N ILE A 64 3.35 28.01 -29.95
CA ILE A 64 4.66 27.36 -29.82
C ILE A 64 4.83 26.25 -30.86
N VAL A 65 3.81 25.42 -31.10
CA VAL A 65 3.87 24.36 -32.11
C VAL A 65 4.09 24.94 -33.51
N VAL A 66 3.41 26.03 -33.86
CA VAL A 66 3.60 26.71 -35.16
C VAL A 66 4.99 27.31 -35.28
N GLY A 67 5.48 27.97 -34.23
CA GLY A 67 6.84 28.52 -34.20
C GLY A 67 7.92 27.45 -34.37
N LEU A 68 7.71 26.26 -33.80
CA LEU A 68 8.61 25.11 -33.99
C LEU A 68 8.51 24.49 -35.38
N MET A 69 7.35 24.58 -36.04
CA MET A 69 7.17 24.11 -37.42
C MET A 69 7.86 25.03 -38.46
N GLU A 70 8.00 26.32 -38.16
CA GLU A 70 8.75 27.30 -38.97
C GLU A 70 10.27 27.24 -38.73
N PHE A 71 10.73 26.47 -37.75
CA PHE A 71 12.15 26.35 -37.41
C PHE A 71 12.92 25.57 -38.47
N ASN A 72 13.91 26.21 -39.12
CA ASN A 72 14.77 25.56 -40.10
C ASN A 72 16.16 25.25 -39.49
N PRO A 73 16.53 23.97 -39.30
CA PRO A 73 17.83 23.58 -38.75
C PRO A 73 19.04 24.02 -39.58
N SER A 74 18.83 24.41 -40.84
CA SER A 74 19.90 24.84 -41.76
C SER A 74 20.22 26.34 -41.65
N ASN A 75 19.34 27.14 -41.04
CA ASN A 75 19.51 28.58 -40.85
C ASN A 75 19.02 28.96 -39.45
N ILE A 76 19.83 28.60 -38.46
CA ILE A 76 19.48 28.66 -37.03
C ILE A 76 19.27 30.10 -36.57
N ASP A 77 20.10 31.04 -37.03
CA ASP A 77 20.07 32.43 -36.56
C ASP A 77 18.73 33.12 -36.90
N GLU A 78 18.28 33.00 -38.15
CA GLU A 78 16.99 33.55 -38.61
C GLU A 78 15.80 32.78 -38.02
N SER A 79 15.94 31.47 -37.83
CA SER A 79 14.91 30.62 -37.22
C SER A 79 14.70 30.90 -35.73
N ILE A 80 15.76 31.25 -35.00
CA ILE A 80 15.67 31.63 -33.57
C ILE A 80 14.96 32.98 -33.42
N GLU A 81 15.26 33.95 -34.27
CA GLU A 81 14.60 35.26 -34.21
C GLU A 81 13.08 35.15 -34.47
N SER A 82 12.69 34.39 -35.50
CA SER A 82 11.27 34.09 -35.78
C SER A 82 10.60 33.31 -34.64
N LEU A 83 11.27 32.30 -34.10
CA LEU A 83 10.77 31.50 -32.98
C LEU A 83 10.55 32.35 -31.72
N LEU A 84 11.49 33.24 -31.39
CA LEU A 84 11.37 34.15 -30.24
C LEU A 84 10.23 35.15 -30.41
N ALA A 85 10.02 35.67 -31.61
CA ALA A 85 8.89 36.54 -31.93
C ALA A 85 7.53 35.80 -31.82
N GLY A 86 7.45 34.58 -32.34
CA GLY A 86 6.28 33.70 -32.23
C GLY A 86 5.99 33.28 -30.77
N LEU A 87 7.04 33.01 -30.00
CA LEU A 87 6.92 32.64 -28.59
C LEU A 87 6.45 33.82 -27.73
N LYS A 88 6.93 35.04 -27.99
CA LYS A 88 6.47 36.25 -27.30
C LYS A 88 4.96 36.49 -27.50
N THR A 89 4.46 36.29 -28.71
CA THR A 89 3.03 36.45 -29.03
C THR A 89 2.19 35.29 -28.49
N ALA A 90 2.72 34.06 -28.53
CA ALA A 90 2.08 32.90 -27.93
C ALA A 90 1.86 33.07 -26.41
N PHE A 91 2.89 33.51 -25.66
CA PHE A 91 2.76 33.75 -24.21
C PHE A 91 1.75 34.86 -23.87
N LEU A 92 1.59 35.85 -24.75
CA LEU A 92 0.61 36.92 -24.57
C LEU A 92 -0.83 36.37 -24.53
N THR A 93 -1.12 35.28 -25.26
CA THR A 93 -2.45 34.65 -25.27
C THR A 93 -2.83 34.06 -23.92
N SER A 94 -1.89 33.44 -23.20
CA SER A 94 -2.14 32.92 -21.85
C SER A 94 -2.29 34.06 -20.85
N LEU A 95 -1.51 35.14 -20.99
CA LEU A 95 -1.65 36.33 -20.15
C LEU A 95 -3.03 36.97 -20.31
N VAL A 96 -3.49 37.12 -21.56
CA VAL A 96 -4.82 37.65 -21.87
C VAL A 96 -5.92 36.72 -21.35
N GLY A 97 -5.78 35.40 -21.49
CA GLY A 97 -6.75 34.43 -20.97
C GLY A 97 -6.89 34.44 -19.45
N MET A 98 -5.77 34.53 -18.73
CA MET A 98 -5.77 34.66 -17.26
C MET A 98 -6.29 36.04 -16.80
N ALA A 99 -5.88 37.12 -17.46
CA ALA A 99 -6.38 38.46 -17.13
C ALA A 99 -7.90 38.56 -17.37
N ALA A 100 -8.39 38.03 -18.48
CA ALA A 100 -9.82 37.97 -18.79
C ALA A 100 -10.61 37.14 -17.77
N SER A 101 -10.07 36.01 -17.31
CA SER A 101 -10.74 35.17 -16.30
C SER A 101 -10.83 35.85 -14.93
N ILE A 102 -9.77 36.56 -14.51
CA ILE A 102 -9.76 37.35 -13.28
C ILE A 102 -10.77 38.51 -13.37
N LEU A 103 -10.74 39.28 -14.47
CA LEU A 103 -11.67 40.38 -14.70
C LEU A 103 -13.12 39.90 -14.71
N TYR A 104 -13.39 38.77 -15.36
CA TYR A 104 -14.72 38.17 -15.40
C TYR A 104 -15.18 37.69 -14.02
N LYS A 105 -14.30 37.08 -13.21
CA LYS A 105 -14.61 36.66 -11.85
C LYS A 105 -14.88 37.85 -10.92
N ALA A 106 -14.12 38.94 -11.05
CA ALA A 106 -14.38 40.19 -10.34
C ALA A 106 -15.71 40.82 -10.75
N PHE A 107 -16.04 40.79 -12.05
CA PHE A 107 -17.33 41.26 -12.57
C PHE A 107 -18.52 40.43 -12.04
N LEU A 108 -18.40 39.10 -12.00
CA LEU A 108 -19.40 38.23 -11.38
C LEU A 108 -19.59 38.53 -9.89
N GLY A 109 -18.52 38.89 -9.16
CA GLY A 109 -18.62 39.30 -7.75
C GLY A 109 -19.28 40.67 -7.54
N LEU A 110 -19.23 41.56 -8.53
CA LEU A 110 -19.86 42.89 -8.51
C LEU A 110 -21.34 42.85 -8.92
N ILE A 111 -21.71 41.90 -9.80
CA ILE A 111 -23.12 41.62 -10.06
C ILE A 111 -23.66 40.85 -8.86
N SER A 112 -24.42 41.55 -8.02
CA SER A 112 -25.26 40.94 -7.00
C SER A 112 -26.34 40.08 -7.69
N GLN A 113 -25.98 38.87 -8.09
CA GLN A 113 -26.96 37.80 -8.14
C GLN A 113 -27.41 37.66 -6.70
N LYS A 114 -28.72 37.82 -6.47
CA LYS A 114 -29.38 37.27 -5.30
C LYS A 114 -28.99 35.80 -5.23
N GLU A 115 -27.91 35.49 -4.51
CA GLU A 115 -27.82 34.26 -3.78
C GLU A 115 -29.10 34.27 -2.96
N LYS A 116 -30.04 33.41 -3.37
CA LYS A 116 -30.82 32.75 -2.34
C LYS A 116 -29.77 32.10 -1.45
N GLU A 117 -29.42 32.78 -0.37
CA GLU A 117 -29.01 32.14 0.86
C GLU A 117 -30.11 31.13 1.17
N VAL A 118 -29.98 29.95 0.58
CA VAL A 118 -30.36 28.75 1.28
C VAL A 118 -29.24 28.59 2.29
N ILE A 119 -29.43 29.23 3.45
CA ILE A 119 -28.88 28.71 4.68
C ILE A 119 -29.28 27.23 4.66
N LYS A 120 -28.36 26.35 4.27
CA LYS A 120 -28.52 24.92 4.48
C LYS A 120 -28.41 24.72 5.98
N SER A 121 -29.52 24.95 6.68
CA SER A 121 -29.82 24.16 7.85
C SER A 121 -29.76 22.71 7.36
N VAL A 122 -28.76 21.97 7.82
CA VAL A 122 -28.69 20.53 7.62
C VAL A 122 -29.97 19.94 8.21
N GLY A 123 -30.96 19.73 7.35
CA GLY A 123 -32.25 19.14 7.72
C GLY A 123 -32.11 17.61 7.77
N PRO A 124 -33.00 16.93 8.51
CA PRO A 124 -33.07 15.47 8.54
C PRO A 124 -33.08 14.83 7.13
N GLU A 125 -33.70 15.46 6.13
CA GLU A 125 -33.69 15.03 4.74
C GLU A 125 -32.29 15.04 4.06
N GLU A 126 -31.43 16.02 4.36
CA GLU A 126 -30.06 16.06 3.81
C GLU A 126 -29.18 15.00 4.47
N ILE A 127 -29.31 14.80 5.78
CA ILE A 127 -28.65 13.69 6.50
C ILE A 127 -29.15 12.35 5.95
N TYR A 128 -30.46 12.19 5.76
CA TYR A 128 -31.04 10.99 5.18
C TYR A 128 -30.51 10.76 3.75
N SER A 129 -30.35 11.80 2.94
CA SER A 129 -29.81 11.68 1.59
C SER A 129 -28.34 11.26 1.58
N VAL A 130 -27.52 11.81 2.49
CA VAL A 130 -26.09 11.46 2.62
C VAL A 130 -25.94 10.07 3.22
N MET A 131 -26.74 9.71 4.22
CA MET A 131 -26.76 8.37 4.80
C MET A 131 -27.28 7.32 3.81
N SER A 132 -28.25 7.67 2.97
CA SER A 132 -28.74 6.78 1.90
C SER A 132 -27.70 6.63 0.79
N ALA A 133 -27.01 7.71 0.41
CA ALA A 133 -25.88 7.64 -0.53
C ALA A 133 -24.71 6.81 0.04
N GLN A 134 -24.42 6.96 1.34
CA GLN A 134 -23.40 6.17 2.03
C GLN A 134 -23.80 4.69 2.15
N LEU A 135 -25.08 4.41 2.40
CA LEU A 135 -25.61 3.05 2.44
C LEU A 135 -25.56 2.40 1.05
N ASN A 136 -25.88 3.15 -0.01
CA ASN A 136 -25.73 2.68 -1.40
C ASN A 136 -24.26 2.41 -1.75
N SER A 137 -23.33 3.31 -1.43
CA SER A 137 -21.90 3.07 -1.63
C SER A 137 -21.39 1.88 -0.83
N SER A 138 -21.86 1.70 0.41
CA SER A 138 -21.53 0.54 1.24
C SER A 138 -22.09 -0.76 0.66
N GLN A 139 -23.28 -0.71 0.07
CA GLN A 139 -23.90 -1.85 -0.62
C GLN A 139 -23.20 -2.19 -1.94
N GLU A 140 -22.74 -1.20 -2.70
CA GLU A 140 -21.88 -1.41 -3.88
C GLU A 140 -20.56 -2.06 -3.49
N LEU A 141 -19.94 -1.62 -2.38
CA LEU A 141 -18.69 -2.19 -1.86
C LEU A 141 -18.92 -3.64 -1.37
N LEU A 142 -20.03 -3.91 -0.69
CA LEU A 142 -20.44 -5.27 -0.31
C LEU A 142 -20.67 -6.15 -1.55
N THR A 143 -21.24 -5.61 -2.62
CA THR A 143 -21.48 -6.32 -3.88
C THR A 143 -20.17 -6.58 -4.63
N ALA A 144 -19.22 -5.65 -4.60
CA ALA A 144 -17.88 -5.86 -5.16
C ALA A 144 -17.07 -6.94 -4.39
N ILE A 145 -17.33 -7.12 -3.09
CA ILE A 145 -16.64 -8.13 -2.26
C ILE A 145 -17.33 -9.50 -2.31
N LYS A 146 -18.67 -9.54 -2.26
CA LYS A 146 -19.49 -10.77 -2.10
C LYS A 146 -20.24 -11.19 -3.36
N GLY A 147 -20.33 -10.33 -4.38
CA GLY A 147 -21.12 -10.59 -5.58
C GLY A 147 -20.69 -11.87 -6.30
N ASP A 148 -21.65 -12.55 -6.92
CA ASP A 148 -21.41 -13.75 -7.73
C ASP A 148 -21.05 -13.39 -9.20
N GLU A 149 -20.81 -12.09 -9.46
CA GLU A 149 -20.39 -11.57 -10.76
C GLU A 149 -18.88 -11.76 -10.98
N ASP A 150 -18.46 -11.96 -12.23
CA ASP A 150 -17.07 -12.24 -12.62
C ASP A 150 -16.05 -11.18 -12.20
N SER A 151 -16.51 -9.96 -11.86
CA SER A 151 -15.67 -8.87 -11.38
C SER A 151 -15.54 -8.78 -9.86
N SER A 152 -16.24 -9.62 -9.08
CA SER A 152 -16.13 -9.58 -7.62
C SER A 152 -14.78 -10.14 -7.15
N LEU A 153 -14.30 -9.65 -6.00
CA LEU A 153 -13.04 -10.12 -5.42
C LEU A 153 -13.08 -11.62 -5.08
N THR A 154 -14.24 -12.13 -4.64
CA THR A 154 -14.43 -13.57 -4.38
C THR A 154 -14.41 -14.40 -5.66
N SER A 155 -14.99 -13.90 -6.76
CA SER A 155 -14.96 -14.59 -8.06
C SER A 155 -13.55 -14.55 -8.68
N GLN A 156 -12.82 -13.42 -8.57
CA GLN A 156 -11.43 -13.35 -9.01
C GLN A 156 -10.50 -14.29 -8.22
N ILE A 157 -10.66 -14.40 -6.90
CA ILE A 157 -9.91 -15.38 -6.08
C ILE A 157 -10.25 -16.82 -6.48
N LYS A 158 -11.53 -17.10 -6.80
CA LYS A 158 -11.96 -18.41 -7.29
C LYS A 158 -11.33 -18.74 -8.65
N ASN A 159 -11.34 -17.79 -9.59
CA ASN A 159 -10.71 -17.96 -10.91
C ASN A 159 -9.20 -18.13 -10.79
N LEU A 160 -8.54 -17.37 -9.92
CA LEU A 160 -7.10 -17.49 -9.65
C LEU A 160 -6.75 -18.87 -9.04
N ARG A 161 -7.63 -19.43 -8.20
CA ARG A 161 -7.49 -20.80 -7.68
C ARG A 161 -7.70 -21.86 -8.76
N ILE A 162 -8.62 -21.64 -9.70
CA ILE A 162 -8.84 -22.52 -10.86
C ILE A 162 -7.61 -22.49 -11.78
N ASP A 163 -7.08 -21.30 -12.09
CA ASP A 163 -5.87 -21.11 -12.90
C ASP A 163 -4.64 -21.77 -12.26
N ILE A 164 -4.46 -21.65 -10.95
CA ILE A 164 -3.39 -22.35 -10.23
C ILE A 164 -3.55 -23.88 -10.33
N ASN A 165 -4.78 -24.39 -10.19
CA ASN A 165 -5.05 -25.83 -10.24
C ASN A 165 -4.83 -26.40 -11.66
N ASP A 166 -5.28 -25.68 -12.69
CA ASP A 166 -5.08 -26.08 -14.08
C ASP A 166 -3.61 -25.92 -14.52
N GLY A 167 -2.92 -24.89 -14.02
CA GLY A 167 -1.46 -24.74 -14.15
C GLY A 167 -0.73 -25.95 -13.56
N GLN A 168 -1.14 -26.43 -12.39
CA GLN A 168 -0.55 -27.61 -11.76
C GLN A 168 -0.84 -28.91 -12.52
N LYS A 169 -2.03 -29.09 -13.11
CA LYS A 169 -2.30 -30.22 -14.02
C LYS A 169 -1.46 -30.18 -15.29
N SER A 170 -1.21 -29.00 -15.84
CA SER A 170 -0.38 -28.84 -17.04
C SER A 170 1.09 -29.18 -16.76
N MET A 171 1.61 -28.82 -15.58
CA MET A 171 2.95 -29.20 -15.11
C MET A 171 3.09 -30.73 -14.95
N ASN A 172 2.09 -31.39 -14.36
CA ASN A 172 2.12 -32.85 -14.21
C ASN A 172 2.14 -33.58 -15.57
N ARG A 173 1.41 -33.10 -16.58
CA ARG A 173 1.47 -33.67 -17.94
C ARG A 173 2.83 -33.47 -18.60
N TYR A 174 3.51 -32.35 -18.34
CA TYR A 174 4.85 -32.10 -18.85
C TYR A 174 5.88 -33.05 -18.24
N LEU A 175 5.77 -33.32 -16.93
CA LEU A 175 6.62 -34.28 -16.23
C LEU A 175 6.39 -35.73 -16.71
N GLU A 176 5.14 -36.09 -17.02
CA GLU A 176 4.79 -37.41 -17.58
C GLU A 176 5.35 -37.60 -18.99
N GLN A 177 5.31 -36.56 -19.84
CA GLN A 177 5.91 -36.60 -21.19
C GLN A 177 7.44 -36.73 -21.15
N ALA A 178 8.11 -36.06 -20.21
CA ALA A 178 9.56 -36.16 -20.02
C ALA A 178 10.01 -37.58 -19.62
N ALA A 179 9.18 -38.32 -18.90
CA ALA A 179 9.46 -39.72 -18.55
C ALA A 179 9.36 -40.65 -19.76
N ILE A 180 8.44 -40.38 -20.70
CA ILE A 180 8.25 -41.17 -21.94
C ILE A 180 9.44 -40.97 -22.91
N ASP A 181 9.94 -39.75 -23.05
CA ASP A 181 11.07 -39.45 -23.95
C ASP A 181 12.40 -40.10 -23.49
N SER A 182 12.59 -40.25 -22.18
CA SER A 182 13.74 -40.97 -21.59
C SER A 182 13.74 -42.47 -21.94
N SER A 183 12.57 -43.10 -21.93
CA SER A 183 12.41 -44.52 -22.28
C SER A 183 12.77 -44.80 -23.75
N ASN A 184 12.41 -43.88 -24.66
CA ASN A 184 12.72 -44.00 -26.08
C ASN A 184 14.23 -43.85 -26.39
N PHE A 185 14.97 -43.05 -25.61
CA PHE A 185 16.43 -42.92 -25.74
C PHE A 185 17.16 -44.21 -25.37
N GLN A 186 16.76 -44.85 -24.27
CA GLN A 186 17.39 -46.08 -23.76
C GLN A 186 17.30 -47.23 -24.77
N SER A 187 16.15 -47.39 -25.44
CA SER A 187 15.96 -48.44 -26.46
C SER A 187 16.88 -48.26 -27.67
N LYS A 188 17.12 -47.02 -28.09
CA LYS A 188 18.02 -46.68 -29.21
C LYS A 188 19.51 -46.89 -28.90
N LEU A 189 19.88 -46.81 -27.62
CA LEU A 189 21.26 -46.99 -27.14
C LEU A 189 21.69 -48.47 -27.18
N TRP A 190 20.80 -49.39 -26.78
CA TRP A 190 21.05 -50.83 -26.78
C TRP A 190 21.22 -51.40 -28.20
N GLN A 191 20.42 -50.91 -29.15
CA GLN A 191 20.54 -51.31 -30.55
C GLN A 191 21.93 -50.98 -31.15
N LYS A 192 22.59 -49.92 -30.66
CA LYS A 192 23.94 -49.52 -31.09
C LYS A 192 25.08 -50.28 -30.39
N MET A 193 24.81 -50.89 -29.24
CA MET A 193 25.78 -51.73 -28.51
C MET A 193 25.82 -53.16 -29.06
N ASP A 194 24.70 -53.67 -29.56
CA ASP A 194 24.61 -55.01 -30.18
C ASP A 194 25.39 -55.07 -31.52
N GLU A 195 25.37 -53.98 -32.31
CA GLU A 195 26.21 -53.80 -33.52
C GLU A 195 27.73 -53.81 -33.21
N PHE A 196 28.13 -53.51 -31.98
CA PHE A 196 29.54 -53.45 -31.57
C PHE A 196 30.10 -54.81 -31.13
N GLY A 197 29.24 -55.73 -30.67
CA GLY A 197 29.63 -57.06 -30.15
C GLY A 197 29.97 -58.09 -31.23
N ASP A 198 29.41 -57.97 -32.42
CA ASP A 198 29.57 -58.94 -33.51
C ASP A 198 30.98 -58.90 -34.14
N LEU A 199 31.77 -57.86 -33.86
CA LEU A 199 33.09 -57.60 -34.43
C LEU A 199 34.26 -58.31 -33.71
N LEU A 200 34.02 -59.06 -32.62
CA LEU A 200 35.08 -59.55 -31.71
C LEU A 200 35.34 -61.07 -31.66
N SER A 201 34.66 -61.91 -32.45
CA SER A 201 34.72 -63.39 -32.30
C SER A 201 35.39 -64.15 -33.46
N LYS A 202 36.74 -64.32 -33.46
CA LYS A 202 37.42 -65.41 -34.24
C LYS A 202 38.87 -65.74 -33.80
N SER A 203 39.20 -67.06 -33.85
CA SER A 203 40.52 -67.79 -33.76
C SER A 203 40.87 -68.43 -32.40
N ALA A 204 41.45 -69.66 -32.20
CA ALA A 204 41.64 -70.95 -32.90
C ALA A 204 42.34 -71.94 -31.90
N THR A 205 42.29 -73.28 -32.06
CA THR A 205 43.33 -74.18 -31.48
C THR A 205 43.38 -75.60 -32.10
N GLU A 206 44.56 -75.94 -32.61
CA GLU A 206 44.92 -77.07 -33.47
C GLU A 206 46.14 -77.81 -32.87
N GLN A 207 45.97 -78.53 -31.74
CA GLN A 207 47.11 -79.15 -31.02
C GLN A 207 46.95 -80.61 -30.57
N VAL A 208 45.87 -81.32 -30.92
CA VAL A 208 45.58 -82.67 -30.37
C VAL A 208 46.11 -83.84 -31.24
N ILE A 209 46.62 -83.58 -32.45
CA ILE A 209 46.86 -84.63 -33.46
C ILE A 209 48.14 -85.49 -33.27
N ASN A 210 49.08 -85.13 -32.38
CA ASN A 210 50.41 -85.78 -32.35
C ASN A 210 50.60 -86.99 -31.39
N ALA A 211 49.59 -87.39 -30.60
CA ALA A 211 49.80 -88.38 -29.52
C ALA A 211 49.59 -89.88 -29.91
N LEU A 212 49.14 -90.20 -31.13
CA LEU A 212 48.64 -91.56 -31.44
C LEU A 212 49.63 -92.50 -32.14
N LYS A 213 50.87 -92.08 -32.44
CA LYS A 213 51.74 -92.81 -33.37
C LYS A 213 52.67 -93.87 -32.76
N GLU A 214 52.82 -93.92 -31.44
CA GLU A 214 53.95 -94.64 -30.82
C GLU A 214 53.59 -96.02 -30.22
N VAL A 215 52.31 -96.35 -30.05
CA VAL A 215 51.88 -97.55 -29.30
C VAL A 215 51.75 -98.82 -30.16
N ILE A 216 51.71 -98.68 -31.49
CA ILE A 216 51.45 -99.81 -32.41
C ILE A 216 52.67 -100.74 -32.60
N VAL A 217 53.89 -100.27 -32.26
CA VAL A 217 55.13 -101.01 -32.57
C VAL A 217 55.46 -102.07 -31.52
N GLU A 218 55.02 -101.91 -30.27
CA GLU A 218 55.41 -102.77 -29.14
C GLU A 218 54.63 -104.10 -29.05
N PHE A 219 53.58 -104.24 -29.87
CA PHE A 219 52.65 -105.37 -29.81
C PHE A 219 53.11 -106.62 -30.59
N ASN A 220 54.12 -106.49 -31.46
CA ASN A 220 54.47 -107.54 -32.43
C ASN A 220 55.42 -108.64 -31.88
N ASP A 221 56.08 -108.43 -30.73
CA ASP A 221 57.29 -109.18 -30.37
C ASP A 221 57.11 -110.39 -29.42
N LYS A 222 55.91 -110.75 -28.94
CA LYS A 222 55.78 -111.77 -27.85
C LYS A 222 54.85 -112.97 -28.07
N LEU A 223 54.44 -113.28 -29.30
CA LEU A 223 53.30 -114.19 -29.55
C LEU A 223 53.59 -115.69 -29.79
N THR A 224 54.83 -116.21 -29.70
CA THR A 224 55.12 -117.46 -30.46
C THR A 224 55.26 -118.79 -29.68
N GLU A 225 55.38 -118.87 -28.34
CA GLU A 225 55.86 -120.16 -27.75
C GLU A 225 55.06 -120.83 -26.60
N GLN A 226 54.10 -120.19 -25.91
CA GLN A 226 53.41 -120.82 -24.75
C GLN A 226 51.97 -121.32 -25.01
N PHE A 227 51.63 -121.53 -26.27
CA PHE A 227 50.23 -121.43 -26.68
C PHE A 227 49.46 -122.74 -26.88
N GLY A 228 50.02 -123.95 -26.90
CA GLY A 228 49.25 -125.17 -27.26
C GLY A 228 48.11 -125.60 -26.32
N GLU A 229 48.41 -125.91 -25.06
CA GLU A 229 47.39 -126.29 -24.05
C GLU A 229 46.77 -125.08 -23.35
N ASN A 230 47.47 -123.94 -23.33
CA ASN A 230 46.82 -122.69 -23.04
C ASN A 230 45.79 -122.40 -24.13
N PHE A 231 45.99 -122.60 -25.44
CA PHE A 231 45.03 -122.24 -26.51
C PHE A 231 43.62 -122.79 -26.32
N LYS A 232 43.42 -123.93 -25.65
CA LYS A 232 42.06 -124.45 -25.42
C LYS A 232 41.37 -123.76 -24.23
N ARG A 233 42.06 -123.64 -23.10
CA ARG A 233 41.59 -122.84 -21.94
C ARG A 233 41.58 -121.35 -22.24
N LEU A 234 42.48 -120.90 -23.11
CA LEU A 234 42.64 -119.56 -23.62
C LEU A 234 41.59 -119.31 -24.68
N ASP A 235 41.20 -120.21 -25.59
CA ASP A 235 40.05 -119.98 -26.47
C ASP A 235 38.77 -119.80 -25.64
N GLU A 236 38.61 -120.58 -24.57
CA GLU A 236 37.47 -120.45 -23.66
C GLU A 236 37.57 -119.20 -22.76
N SER A 237 38.77 -118.86 -22.27
CA SER A 237 39.03 -117.64 -21.50
C SER A 237 39.06 -116.39 -22.36
N VAL A 238 39.42 -116.50 -23.64
CA VAL A 238 39.39 -115.46 -24.70
C VAL A 238 37.97 -115.27 -25.14
N LYS A 239 37.15 -116.31 -25.31
CA LYS A 239 35.70 -116.15 -25.49
C LYS A 239 35.06 -115.48 -24.29
N LYS A 240 35.34 -115.93 -23.06
CA LYS A 240 34.88 -115.24 -21.85
C LYS A 240 35.46 -113.83 -21.71
N LEU A 241 36.67 -113.57 -22.20
CA LEU A 241 37.28 -112.23 -22.27
C LEU A 241 36.64 -111.38 -23.35
N VAL A 242 36.21 -111.96 -24.48
CA VAL A 242 35.49 -111.28 -25.56
C VAL A 242 34.06 -110.97 -25.11
N ASP A 243 33.39 -111.90 -24.44
CA ASP A 243 32.09 -111.67 -23.78
C ASP A 243 32.24 -110.61 -22.68
N TRP A 244 33.28 -110.71 -21.85
CA TRP A 244 33.59 -109.69 -20.84
C TRP A 244 33.98 -108.38 -21.49
N GLN A 245 34.72 -108.35 -22.60
CA GLN A 245 35.10 -107.15 -23.33
C GLN A 245 33.89 -106.50 -23.98
N GLU A 246 32.95 -107.26 -24.52
CA GLU A 246 31.73 -106.72 -25.11
C GLU A 246 30.79 -106.20 -24.01
N ASN A 247 30.67 -106.92 -22.89
CA ASN A 247 29.97 -106.45 -21.69
C ASN A 247 30.66 -105.22 -21.06
N TYR A 248 31.99 -105.19 -21.00
CA TYR A 248 32.78 -104.09 -20.46
C TYR A 248 32.75 -102.89 -21.38
N LYS A 249 32.74 -103.08 -22.71
CA LYS A 249 32.51 -102.03 -23.70
C LYS A 249 31.10 -101.45 -23.55
N ALA A 250 30.09 -102.30 -23.36
CA ALA A 250 28.74 -101.85 -23.05
C ALA A 250 28.69 -101.08 -21.72
N GLN A 251 29.41 -101.55 -20.70
CA GLN A 251 29.50 -100.92 -19.38
C GLN A 251 30.30 -99.59 -19.43
N LEU A 252 31.34 -99.50 -20.26
CA LEU A 252 32.10 -98.27 -20.52
C LEU A 252 31.26 -97.27 -21.32
N ALA A 253 30.46 -97.73 -22.29
CA ALA A 253 29.52 -96.88 -23.00
C ALA A 253 28.44 -96.32 -22.06
N ASP A 254 27.87 -97.17 -21.20
CA ASP A 254 26.93 -96.76 -20.15
C ASP A 254 27.59 -95.81 -19.13
N MET A 255 28.82 -96.10 -18.70
CA MET A 255 29.57 -95.23 -17.81
C MET A 255 29.90 -93.88 -18.45
N ALA A 256 30.21 -93.83 -19.75
CA ALA A 256 30.42 -92.59 -20.50
C ALA A 256 29.14 -91.75 -20.56
N ILE A 257 27.98 -92.39 -20.80
CA ILE A 257 26.67 -91.72 -20.74
C ILE A 257 26.41 -91.17 -19.34
N LYS A 258 26.67 -91.95 -18.28
CA LYS A 258 26.50 -91.51 -16.89
C LYS A 258 27.42 -90.37 -16.50
N TYR A 259 28.68 -90.38 -16.95
CA TYR A 259 29.59 -89.26 -16.77
C TYR A 259 29.11 -88.01 -17.49
N GLN A 260 28.61 -88.14 -18.72
CA GLN A 260 28.02 -87.01 -19.45
C GLN A 260 26.82 -86.43 -18.70
N MET A 261 25.91 -87.27 -18.20
CA MET A 261 24.79 -86.81 -17.37
C MET A 261 25.26 -86.12 -16.08
N GLY A 262 26.34 -86.60 -15.45
CA GLY A 262 26.95 -85.95 -14.30
C GLY A 262 27.55 -84.57 -14.63
N VAL A 263 28.20 -84.44 -15.79
CA VAL A 263 28.71 -83.16 -16.30
C VAL A 263 27.56 -82.19 -16.60
N ASP A 264 26.50 -82.65 -17.25
CA ASP A 264 25.32 -81.84 -17.57
C ASP A 264 24.61 -81.36 -16.30
N ALA A 265 24.52 -82.21 -15.28
CA ALA A 265 24.01 -81.89 -13.95
C ALA A 265 24.82 -80.80 -13.23
N ILE A 266 26.16 -80.86 -13.32
CA ILE A 266 27.05 -79.83 -12.75
C ILE A 266 26.87 -78.51 -13.50
N SER A 267 26.78 -78.53 -14.84
CA SER A 267 26.49 -77.33 -15.65
C SER A 267 25.12 -76.74 -15.35
N PHE A 268 24.12 -77.57 -15.08
CA PHE A 268 22.81 -77.08 -14.63
C PHE A 268 22.89 -76.43 -13.25
N THR A 269 23.61 -77.03 -12.32
CA THR A 269 23.85 -76.48 -10.97
C THR A 269 24.60 -75.14 -11.04
N GLU A 270 25.59 -75.02 -11.94
CA GLU A 270 26.30 -73.77 -12.21
C GLU A 270 25.33 -72.66 -12.63
N LYS A 271 24.42 -72.94 -13.58
CA LYS A 271 23.39 -71.97 -14.02
C LYS A 271 22.45 -71.57 -12.89
N SER A 272 22.01 -72.52 -12.06
CA SER A 272 21.15 -72.22 -10.91
C SER A 272 21.89 -71.36 -9.88
N VAL A 273 23.16 -71.66 -9.57
CA VAL A 273 23.98 -70.86 -8.65
C VAL A 273 24.25 -69.45 -9.21
N ALA A 274 24.45 -69.31 -10.53
CA ALA A 274 24.58 -68.02 -11.18
C ALA A 274 23.31 -67.17 -11.06
N SER A 275 22.13 -67.77 -11.23
CA SER A 275 20.84 -67.08 -11.04
C SER A 275 20.59 -66.68 -9.58
N ILE A 276 21.03 -67.50 -8.61
CA ILE A 276 20.98 -67.14 -7.18
C ILE A 276 21.88 -65.94 -6.90
N ARG A 277 23.09 -65.91 -7.45
CA ARG A 277 23.99 -64.76 -7.32
C ARG A 277 23.35 -63.47 -7.82
N GLU A 278 22.79 -63.50 -9.03
CA GLU A 278 22.10 -62.35 -9.65
C GLU A 278 20.93 -61.84 -8.79
N ARG A 279 20.10 -62.75 -8.24
CA ARG A 279 18.97 -62.36 -7.37
C ARG A 279 19.41 -61.89 -5.98
N THR A 280 20.53 -62.39 -5.46
CA THR A 280 21.06 -62.00 -4.14
C THR A 280 21.71 -60.62 -4.19
N GLU A 281 22.27 -60.21 -5.35
CA GLU A 281 22.81 -58.86 -5.57
C GLU A 281 21.74 -57.75 -5.45
N ALA A 282 20.46 -58.07 -5.61
CA ALA A 282 19.38 -57.10 -5.41
C ALA A 282 19.14 -56.74 -3.94
N ILE A 283 19.45 -57.64 -2.99
CA ILE A 283 19.18 -57.45 -1.55
C ILE A 283 19.93 -56.23 -0.98
N PRO A 284 21.26 -56.08 -1.19
CA PRO A 284 22.00 -54.90 -0.75
C PRO A 284 21.42 -53.59 -1.29
N ALA A 285 21.00 -53.55 -2.56
CA ALA A 285 20.44 -52.36 -3.19
C ALA A 285 19.10 -51.93 -2.55
N THR A 286 18.25 -52.89 -2.17
CA THR A 286 17.03 -52.60 -1.38
C THR A 286 17.34 -52.13 0.04
N MET A 287 18.37 -52.68 0.69
CA MET A 287 18.76 -52.27 2.03
C MET A 287 19.38 -50.86 2.06
N GLU A 288 20.12 -50.49 1.02
CA GLU A 288 20.66 -49.13 0.85
C GLU A 288 19.53 -48.11 0.66
N LYS A 289 18.49 -48.44 -0.10
CA LYS A 289 17.28 -47.60 -0.21
C LYS A 289 16.55 -47.45 1.13
N LEU A 290 16.41 -48.54 1.90
CA LEU A 290 15.78 -48.48 3.22
C LEU A 290 16.60 -47.60 4.17
N GLN A 291 17.93 -47.68 4.13
CA GLN A 291 18.81 -46.82 4.90
C GLN A 291 18.61 -45.34 4.57
N GLN A 292 18.51 -44.97 3.28
CA GLN A 292 18.25 -43.60 2.85
C GLN A 292 16.90 -43.07 3.38
N VAL A 293 15.84 -43.90 3.34
CA VAL A 293 14.52 -43.52 3.87
C VAL A 293 14.57 -43.33 5.39
N MET A 294 15.28 -44.20 6.11
CA MET A 294 15.47 -44.07 7.56
C MET A 294 16.25 -42.81 7.94
N GLU A 295 17.29 -42.48 7.19
CA GLU A 295 18.13 -41.29 7.41
C GLU A 295 17.33 -40.01 7.16
N PHE A 296 16.59 -39.94 6.04
CA PHE A 296 15.68 -38.83 5.74
C PHE A 296 14.57 -38.69 6.80
N GLY A 297 13.98 -39.80 7.25
CA GLY A 297 12.98 -39.79 8.32
C GLY A 297 13.54 -39.25 9.64
N HIS A 298 14.77 -39.62 9.98
CA HIS A 298 15.46 -39.13 11.17
C HIS A 298 15.75 -37.62 11.09
N GLU A 299 16.22 -37.13 9.94
CA GLU A 299 16.41 -35.69 9.71
C GLU A 299 15.11 -34.90 9.85
N GLN A 300 13.98 -35.42 9.37
CA GLN A 300 12.69 -34.77 9.54
C GLN A 300 12.25 -34.67 11.01
N VAL A 301 12.55 -35.68 11.84
CA VAL A 301 12.26 -35.65 13.28
C VAL A 301 13.09 -34.58 13.99
N ILE A 302 14.38 -34.46 13.65
CA ILE A 302 15.26 -33.41 14.20
C ILE A 302 14.76 -32.01 13.83
N GLU A 303 14.38 -31.81 12.57
CA GLU A 303 13.82 -30.53 12.11
C GLU A 303 12.50 -30.19 12.83
N LEU A 304 11.67 -31.19 13.12
CA LEU A 304 10.43 -31.04 13.89
C LEU A 304 10.73 -30.56 15.32
N GLU A 305 11.74 -31.14 15.96
CA GLU A 305 12.21 -30.77 17.30
C GLU A 305 12.70 -29.31 17.33
N HIS A 306 13.49 -28.91 16.33
CA HIS A 306 13.97 -27.53 16.24
C HIS A 306 12.82 -26.51 16.06
N ARG A 307 11.81 -26.85 15.26
CA ARG A 307 10.61 -26.01 15.09
C ARG A 307 9.79 -25.89 16.36
N LEU A 308 9.67 -26.97 17.13
CA LEU A 308 8.99 -26.97 18.42
C LEU A 308 9.71 -26.08 19.44
N GLU A 309 11.05 -26.11 19.47
CA GLU A 309 11.83 -25.25 20.37
C GLU A 309 11.67 -23.76 20.01
N ALA A 310 11.72 -23.41 18.71
CA ALA A 310 11.44 -22.05 18.27
C ALA A 310 10.02 -21.57 18.65
N PHE A 311 9.04 -22.48 18.64
CA PHE A 311 7.66 -22.18 19.05
C PHE A 311 7.55 -21.94 20.57
N LYS A 312 8.29 -22.72 21.37
CA LYS A 312 8.40 -22.53 22.82
C LYS A 312 9.05 -21.18 23.14
N ASP A 313 10.12 -20.81 22.45
CA ASP A 313 10.77 -19.51 22.62
C ASP A 313 9.83 -18.34 22.28
N LEU A 314 9.04 -18.48 21.21
CA LEU A 314 8.03 -17.49 20.83
C LEU A 314 6.98 -17.34 21.94
N ARG A 315 6.47 -18.45 22.48
CA ARG A 315 5.53 -18.46 23.61
C ARG A 315 6.13 -17.74 24.83
N ASP A 316 7.36 -18.08 25.20
CA ASP A 316 7.98 -17.53 26.41
C ASP A 316 8.23 -16.03 26.28
N LYS A 317 8.69 -15.56 25.11
CA LYS A 317 8.81 -14.11 24.83
C LYS A 317 7.47 -13.39 24.81
N ALA A 318 6.41 -14.02 24.30
CA ALA A 318 5.07 -13.43 24.33
C ALA A 318 4.56 -13.28 25.77
N ILE A 319 4.83 -14.26 26.63
CA ILE A 319 4.50 -14.21 28.07
C ILE A 319 5.33 -13.13 28.79
N GLU A 320 6.60 -12.96 28.44
CA GLU A 320 7.47 -11.91 29.03
C GLU A 320 7.10 -10.49 28.59
N ALA A 321 6.65 -10.31 27.35
CA ALA A 321 6.20 -9.00 26.84
C ALA A 321 4.87 -8.54 27.47
N MET A 322 4.06 -9.45 27.99
CA MET A 322 2.73 -9.15 28.55
C MET A 322 2.77 -8.16 29.74
N PRO A 323 3.60 -8.39 30.79
CA PRO A 323 3.80 -7.42 31.86
C PRO A 323 4.25 -6.06 31.37
N GLN A 324 5.14 -6.01 30.37
CA GLN A 324 5.68 -4.75 29.84
C GLN A 324 4.61 -3.92 29.15
N ILE A 325 3.73 -4.54 28.34
CA ILE A 325 2.64 -3.79 27.70
C ILE A 325 1.67 -3.24 28.75
N ARG A 326 1.40 -4.01 29.81
CA ARG A 326 0.56 -3.55 30.91
C ARG A 326 1.19 -2.35 31.65
N GLU A 327 2.48 -2.44 31.97
CA GLU A 327 3.22 -1.35 32.60
C GLU A 327 3.25 -0.09 31.72
N GLN A 328 3.48 -0.24 30.41
CA GLN A 328 3.50 0.89 29.49
C GLN A 328 2.12 1.55 29.35
N MET A 329 1.05 0.77 29.43
CA MET A 329 -0.33 1.26 29.43
C MET A 329 -0.64 2.02 30.74
N ASP A 330 -0.23 1.49 31.89
CA ASP A 330 -0.40 2.15 33.19
C ASP A 330 0.42 3.47 33.25
N ASN A 331 1.63 3.48 32.71
CA ASN A 331 2.45 4.69 32.57
C ASN A 331 1.79 5.72 31.65
N THR A 332 1.28 5.28 30.49
CA THR A 332 0.55 6.16 29.56
C THR A 332 -0.69 6.76 30.24
N MET A 333 -1.40 5.97 31.04
CA MET A 333 -2.54 6.44 31.84
C MET A 333 -2.13 7.53 32.83
N SER A 334 -1.04 7.32 33.56
CA SER A 334 -0.51 8.32 34.49
C SER A 334 -0.19 9.64 33.78
N VAL A 335 0.52 9.57 32.64
CA VAL A 335 0.93 10.77 31.88
C VAL A 335 -0.27 11.53 31.33
N ILE A 336 -1.29 10.85 30.81
CA ILE A 336 -2.47 11.55 30.29
C ILE A 336 -3.27 12.16 31.45
N SER A 337 -3.44 11.45 32.56
CA SER A 337 -4.11 11.99 33.74
C SER A 337 -3.40 13.24 34.26
N GLU A 338 -2.08 13.25 34.35
CA GLU A 338 -1.29 14.43 34.72
C GLU A 338 -1.44 15.57 33.71
N SER A 339 -1.43 15.26 32.40
CA SER A 339 -1.58 16.27 31.35
C SER A 339 -2.95 16.96 31.39
N VAL A 340 -4.01 16.20 31.68
CA VAL A 340 -5.38 16.71 31.83
C VAL A 340 -5.51 17.57 33.08
N GLN A 341 -4.90 17.14 34.18
CA GLN A 341 -4.82 17.92 35.41
C GLN A 341 -4.08 19.26 35.18
N ALA A 342 -2.97 19.22 34.46
CA ALA A 342 -2.20 20.42 34.12
C ALA A 342 -2.99 21.37 33.21
N ALA A 343 -3.68 20.85 32.20
CA ALA A 343 -4.55 21.64 31.33
C ALA A 343 -5.71 22.27 32.12
N SER A 344 -6.35 21.52 33.02
CA SER A 344 -7.39 22.04 33.93
C SER A 344 -6.88 23.20 34.78
N SER A 345 -5.74 23.00 35.44
CA SER A 345 -5.12 24.05 36.26
C SER A 345 -4.81 25.30 35.44
N HIS A 346 -4.33 25.13 34.20
CA HIS A 346 -4.07 26.23 33.29
C HIS A 346 -5.34 26.99 32.89
N TYR A 347 -6.45 26.29 32.63
CA TYR A 347 -7.74 26.95 32.34
C TYR A 347 -8.27 27.75 33.53
N VAL A 348 -8.18 27.20 34.75
CA VAL A 348 -8.58 27.93 35.96
C VAL A 348 -7.73 29.19 36.15
N ALA A 349 -6.42 29.10 35.92
CA ALA A 349 -5.53 30.26 35.98
C ALA A 349 -5.88 31.31 34.91
N MET A 350 -6.17 30.89 33.68
CA MET A 350 -6.57 31.79 32.59
C MET A 350 -7.90 32.50 32.88
N LEU A 351 -8.87 31.81 33.49
CA LEU A 351 -10.14 32.42 33.91
C LEU A 351 -9.91 33.49 34.98
N HIS A 352 -9.04 33.21 35.96
CA HIS A 352 -8.67 34.18 36.98
C HIS A 352 -7.97 35.41 36.38
N GLU A 353 -7.04 35.21 35.44
CA GLU A 353 -6.34 36.31 34.77
C GLU A 353 -7.29 37.16 33.92
N SER A 354 -8.21 36.53 33.19
CA SER A 354 -9.27 37.21 32.45
C SER A 354 -10.12 38.11 33.35
N GLN A 355 -10.44 37.62 34.55
CA GLN A 355 -11.20 38.37 35.55
C GLN A 355 -10.45 39.61 36.05
N ASN A 356 -9.14 39.48 36.33
CA ASN A 356 -8.28 40.61 36.67
C ASN A 356 -8.24 41.67 35.56
N ILE A 357 -8.09 41.25 34.29
CA ILE A 357 -8.04 42.15 33.14
C ILE A 357 -9.34 42.96 33.02
N ILE A 358 -10.49 42.34 33.25
CA ILE A 358 -11.80 43.01 33.17
C ILE A 358 -12.00 44.00 34.32
N GLU A 359 -11.59 43.67 35.54
CA GLU A 359 -11.61 44.61 36.66
C GLU A 359 -10.75 45.83 36.36
N GLN A 360 -9.56 45.61 35.80
CA GLN A 360 -8.64 46.66 35.41
C GLN A 360 -9.22 47.53 34.27
N PHE A 361 -9.79 46.90 33.23
CA PHE A 361 -10.49 47.59 32.15
C PHE A 361 -11.65 48.43 32.67
N THR A 362 -12.49 47.86 33.55
CA THR A 362 -13.62 48.56 34.17
C THR A 362 -13.17 49.80 34.93
N SER A 363 -12.10 49.67 35.72
CA SER A 363 -11.50 50.78 36.47
C SER A 363 -10.98 51.88 35.53
N THR A 364 -10.18 51.50 34.52
CA THR A 364 -9.60 52.43 33.55
C THR A 364 -10.65 53.13 32.69
N ALA A 365 -11.70 52.42 32.27
CA ALA A 365 -12.78 52.98 31.47
C ALA A 365 -13.58 54.01 32.27
N ASN A 366 -13.92 53.71 33.54
CA ASN A 366 -14.56 54.68 34.43
C ASN A 366 -13.71 55.93 34.66
N GLN A 367 -12.41 55.77 34.88
CA GLN A 367 -11.49 56.90 35.02
C GLN A 367 -11.41 57.73 33.73
N SER A 368 -11.36 57.09 32.56
CA SER A 368 -11.31 57.79 31.27
C SER A 368 -12.57 58.61 30.99
N VAL A 369 -13.75 58.07 31.30
CA VAL A 369 -15.01 58.81 31.17
C VAL A 369 -15.07 60.00 32.11
N GLU A 370 -14.65 59.82 33.37
CA GLU A 370 -14.63 60.94 34.32
C GLU A 370 -13.65 62.04 33.89
N HIS A 371 -12.47 61.65 33.38
CA HIS A 371 -11.52 62.59 32.81
C HIS A 371 -12.07 63.31 31.57
N LEU A 372 -12.74 62.61 30.66
CA LEU A 372 -13.40 63.21 29.50
C LEU A 372 -14.48 64.20 29.94
N ARG A 373 -15.31 63.84 30.91
CA ARG A 373 -16.35 64.71 31.48
C ARG A 373 -15.74 65.99 32.05
N MET A 374 -14.71 65.87 32.89
CA MET A 374 -14.02 67.03 33.47
C MET A 374 -13.35 67.90 32.41
N ASN A 375 -12.71 67.30 31.40
CA ASN A 375 -12.06 68.04 30.33
C ASN A 375 -13.07 68.77 29.43
N LEU A 376 -14.21 68.15 29.13
CA LEU A 376 -15.31 68.78 28.39
C LEU A 376 -15.90 69.95 29.17
N GLU A 377 -16.17 69.78 30.47
CA GLU A 377 -16.70 70.83 31.34
C GLU A 377 -15.72 72.01 31.46
N THR A 378 -14.44 71.72 31.71
CA THR A 378 -13.38 72.75 31.78
C THR A 378 -13.13 73.43 30.44
N GLY A 379 -13.20 72.67 29.33
CA GLY A 379 -13.05 73.17 27.97
C GLY A 379 -14.20 74.13 27.60
N ALA A 380 -15.44 73.74 27.91
CA ALA A 380 -16.61 74.58 27.74
C ALA A 380 -16.51 75.88 28.56
N GLU A 381 -16.06 75.80 29.82
CA GLU A 381 -15.83 76.98 30.65
C GLU A 381 -14.76 77.92 30.10
N LYS A 382 -13.64 77.39 29.61
CA LYS A 382 -12.59 78.19 28.95
C LYS A 382 -13.09 78.88 27.68
N VAL A 383 -13.80 78.15 26.82
CA VAL A 383 -14.40 78.70 25.59
C VAL A 383 -15.38 79.81 25.94
N SER A 384 -16.23 79.57 26.94
CA SER A 384 -17.16 80.57 27.49
C SER A 384 -16.44 81.83 27.96
N GLN A 385 -15.39 81.67 28.77
CA GLN A 385 -14.64 82.80 29.31
C GLN A 385 -13.96 83.61 28.19
N GLN A 386 -13.35 82.95 27.21
CA GLN A 386 -12.74 83.60 26.05
C GLN A 386 -13.76 84.32 25.15
N LEU A 387 -14.95 83.76 24.96
CA LEU A 387 -16.03 84.40 24.19
C LEU A 387 -16.51 85.68 24.88
N ILE A 388 -16.70 85.63 26.20
CA ILE A 388 -17.08 86.81 27.00
C ILE A 388 -16.00 87.88 26.96
N GLU A 389 -14.73 87.52 27.15
CA GLU A 389 -13.60 88.45 27.11
C GLU A 389 -13.43 89.07 25.70
N SER A 390 -13.56 88.26 24.65
CA SER A 390 -13.52 88.73 23.27
C SER A 390 -14.69 89.67 22.96
N SER A 391 -15.89 89.38 23.49
CA SER A 391 -17.06 90.25 23.37
C SER A 391 -16.85 91.60 24.04
N HIS A 392 -16.35 91.60 25.29
CA HIS A 392 -16.03 92.84 26.00
C HIS A 392 -14.98 93.67 25.27
N THR A 393 -13.94 93.03 24.74
CA THR A 393 -12.89 93.70 23.96
C THR A 393 -13.46 94.30 22.68
N LEU A 394 -14.30 93.56 21.95
CA LEU A 394 -14.96 94.04 20.74
C LEU A 394 -15.90 95.21 21.06
N SER A 395 -16.69 95.10 22.12
CA SER A 395 -17.58 96.17 22.60
C SER A 395 -16.81 97.44 22.96
N GLY A 396 -15.69 97.30 23.69
CA GLY A 396 -14.81 98.42 24.03
C GLY A 396 -14.23 99.12 22.80
N LYS A 397 -13.68 98.35 21.84
CA LYS A 397 -13.15 98.91 20.59
C LYS A 397 -14.22 99.56 19.72
N LEU A 398 -15.44 99.02 19.70
CA LEU A 398 -16.56 99.62 18.96
C LEU A 398 -17.03 100.92 19.62
N ALA A 399 -17.06 100.98 20.96
CA ALA A 399 -17.38 102.20 21.68
C ALA A 399 -16.32 103.30 21.46
N GLU A 400 -15.03 102.93 21.51
CA GLU A 400 -13.91 103.83 21.20
C GLU A 400 -14.00 104.35 19.75
N ALA A 401 -14.21 103.47 18.77
CA ALA A 401 -14.41 103.88 17.38
C ALA A 401 -15.62 104.80 17.20
N SER A 402 -16.72 104.55 17.93
CA SER A 402 -17.90 105.42 17.90
C SER A 402 -17.61 106.81 18.50
N LEU A 403 -16.85 106.88 19.58
CA LEU A 403 -16.43 108.14 20.20
C LEU A 403 -15.47 108.93 19.29
N ASP A 404 -14.51 108.25 18.67
CA ASP A 404 -13.58 108.86 17.71
C ASP A 404 -14.32 109.44 16.50
N ILE A 405 -15.31 108.73 15.96
CA ILE A 405 -16.19 109.24 14.89
C ILE A 405 -16.93 110.48 15.37
N GLN A 406 -17.48 110.47 16.60
CA GLN A 406 -18.20 111.60 17.17
C GLN A 406 -17.28 112.82 17.38
N GLU A 407 -16.05 112.62 17.84
CA GLU A 407 -15.05 113.68 18.00
C GLU A 407 -14.58 114.25 16.66
N GLN A 408 -14.33 113.40 15.66
CA GLN A 408 -13.94 113.84 14.31
C GLN A 408 -15.07 114.61 13.61
N VAL A 409 -16.33 114.20 13.78
CA VAL A 409 -17.50 114.96 13.31
C VAL A 409 -17.64 116.27 14.09
N GLY A 410 -17.42 116.25 15.41
CA GLY A 410 -17.47 117.42 16.30
C GLY A 410 -16.37 118.46 16.05
N THR A 411 -15.20 118.05 15.53
CA THR A 411 -14.12 118.97 15.15
C THR A 411 -14.27 119.51 13.72
N ALA A 412 -14.93 118.77 12.81
CA ALA A 412 -15.31 119.25 11.48
C ALA A 412 -16.35 120.41 11.48
N THR A 413 -16.92 120.71 12.66
CA THR A 413 -17.99 121.69 12.93
C THR A 413 -17.65 123.16 12.63
N GLY A 414 -16.38 123.50 12.42
CA GLY A 414 -15.95 124.90 12.22
C GLY A 414 -16.49 125.59 10.97
N GLY A 415 -17.09 124.89 9.99
CA GLY A 415 -17.40 125.49 8.67
C GLY A 415 -18.70 125.09 7.94
N LEU A 416 -19.56 124.20 8.47
CA LEU A 416 -20.61 123.53 7.65
C LEU A 416 -21.97 123.27 8.37
N SER A 417 -22.56 124.31 8.96
CA SER A 417 -23.74 124.24 9.87
C SER A 417 -24.94 123.34 9.47
N ASN A 418 -25.26 123.16 8.18
CA ASN A 418 -26.41 122.35 7.75
C ASN A 418 -26.09 120.86 7.52
N VAL A 419 -24.85 120.53 7.13
CA VAL A 419 -24.40 119.13 6.98
C VAL A 419 -24.06 118.55 8.35
N THR A 420 -23.60 119.39 9.28
CA THR A 420 -23.33 119.02 10.67
C THR A 420 -24.55 118.44 11.36
N SER A 421 -25.74 119.05 11.25
CA SER A 421 -26.94 118.51 11.93
C SER A 421 -27.25 117.08 11.48
N HIS A 422 -27.18 116.81 10.17
CA HIS A 422 -27.40 115.47 9.64
C HIS A 422 -26.28 114.49 10.00
N LEU A 423 -25.02 114.91 10.01
CA LEU A 423 -23.91 114.05 10.43
C LEU A 423 -23.94 113.74 11.91
N THR A 424 -24.31 114.71 12.75
CA THR A 424 -24.53 114.50 14.19
C THR A 424 -25.68 113.53 14.42
N ASP A 425 -26.83 113.71 13.76
CA ASP A 425 -27.96 112.78 13.86
C ASP A 425 -27.61 111.37 13.38
N THR A 426 -26.88 111.26 12.27
CA THR A 426 -26.46 109.95 11.72
C THR A 426 -25.43 109.29 12.63
N THR A 427 -24.51 110.04 13.22
CA THR A 427 -23.52 109.53 14.18
C THR A 427 -24.20 109.06 15.46
N GLU A 428 -25.20 109.80 15.95
CA GLU A 428 -26.01 109.39 17.09
C GLU A 428 -26.81 108.11 16.79
N GLN A 429 -27.37 108.00 15.59
CA GLN A 429 -28.04 106.77 15.13
C GLN A 429 -27.07 105.58 15.02
N ILE A 430 -25.86 105.78 14.52
CA ILE A 430 -24.82 104.74 14.44
C ILE A 430 -24.41 104.29 15.84
N ARG A 431 -24.21 105.24 16.77
CA ARG A 431 -23.91 104.96 18.18
C ARG A 431 -24.99 104.09 18.80
N GLN A 432 -26.26 104.46 18.59
CA GLN A 432 -27.40 103.73 19.12
C GLN A 432 -27.54 102.35 18.49
N HIS A 433 -27.37 102.21 17.17
CA HIS A 433 -27.36 100.91 16.51
C HIS A 433 -26.20 100.00 16.95
N LEU A 434 -25.03 100.56 17.19
CA LEU A 434 -23.88 99.83 17.74
C LEU A 434 -24.16 99.36 19.17
N GLU A 435 -24.72 100.21 20.01
CA GLU A 435 -25.11 99.87 21.38
C GLU A 435 -26.16 98.77 21.42
N ASP A 436 -27.19 98.86 20.57
CA ASP A 436 -28.21 97.82 20.41
C ASP A 436 -27.59 96.51 19.91
N SER A 437 -26.72 96.57 18.89
CA SER A 437 -26.05 95.38 18.32
C SER A 437 -25.10 94.72 19.32
N ILE A 438 -24.38 95.49 20.13
CA ILE A 438 -23.53 94.98 21.22
C ILE A 438 -24.37 94.30 22.28
N THR A 439 -25.52 94.88 22.62
CA THR A 439 -26.44 94.31 23.61
C THR A 439 -27.03 92.99 23.12
N GLU A 440 -27.46 92.94 21.86
CA GLU A 440 -27.95 91.74 21.16
C GLU A 440 -26.87 90.65 21.10
N LEU A 441 -25.64 91.01 20.69
CA LEU A 441 -24.51 90.09 20.55
C LEU A 441 -24.09 89.50 21.91
N ASN A 442 -24.04 90.34 22.97
CA ASN A 442 -23.82 89.86 24.33
C ASN A 442 -24.94 88.91 24.78
N GLY A 443 -26.19 89.19 24.42
CA GLY A 443 -27.33 88.31 24.67
C GLY A 443 -27.16 86.94 24.00
N GLN A 444 -26.87 86.94 22.68
CA GLN A 444 -26.67 85.71 21.90
C GLN A 444 -25.45 84.90 22.38
N LEU A 445 -24.34 85.56 22.71
CA LEU A 445 -23.17 84.88 23.27
C LEU A 445 -23.46 84.24 24.62
N ARG A 446 -24.28 84.89 25.47
CA ARG A 446 -24.67 84.33 26.76
C ARG A 446 -25.52 83.07 26.61
N VAL A 447 -26.41 83.05 25.61
CA VAL A 447 -27.21 81.86 25.26
C VAL A 447 -26.31 80.76 24.69
N LEU A 448 -25.44 81.06 23.72
CA LEU A 448 -24.51 80.10 23.13
C LEU A 448 -23.60 79.44 24.19
N VAL A 449 -23.12 80.23 25.16
CA VAL A 449 -22.33 79.74 26.29
C VAL A 449 -23.14 78.77 27.18
N ALA A 450 -24.40 79.08 27.43
CA ALA A 450 -25.29 78.20 28.19
C ALA A 450 -25.52 76.89 27.43
N ASP A 451 -25.79 76.97 26.13
CA ASP A 451 -26.01 75.80 25.27
C ASP A 451 -24.77 74.91 25.18
N ILE A 452 -23.58 75.48 24.98
CA ILE A 452 -22.31 74.73 24.98
C ILE A 452 -22.08 74.01 26.32
N LYS A 453 -22.42 74.66 27.44
CA LYS A 453 -22.28 74.07 28.77
C LYS A 453 -23.25 72.90 28.97
N ASP A 454 -24.49 73.05 28.52
CA ASP A 454 -25.51 72.01 28.61
C ASP A 454 -25.19 70.83 27.68
N ASP A 455 -24.75 71.09 26.44
CA ASP A 455 -24.33 70.05 25.48
C ASP A 455 -23.11 69.26 25.99
N ALA A 456 -22.13 69.94 26.60
CA ALA A 456 -20.98 69.27 27.22
C ALA A 456 -21.41 68.34 28.37
N ARG A 457 -22.40 68.77 29.14
CA ARG A 457 -22.97 67.98 30.24
C ARG A 457 -23.74 66.77 29.74
N GLU A 458 -24.56 66.94 28.70
CA GLU A 458 -25.31 65.85 28.08
C GLU A 458 -24.39 64.84 27.38
N THR A 459 -23.36 65.32 26.67
CA THR A 459 -22.33 64.47 26.06
C THR A 459 -21.61 63.63 27.12
N GLY A 460 -21.25 64.24 28.25
CA GLY A 460 -20.63 63.52 29.38
C GLY A 460 -21.55 62.45 29.98
N LYS A 461 -22.86 62.68 29.99
CA LYS A 461 -23.86 61.69 30.44
C LYS A 461 -24.00 60.53 29.45
N VAL A 462 -24.10 60.81 28.15
CA VAL A 462 -24.16 59.76 27.11
C VAL A 462 -22.90 58.89 27.13
N LEU A 463 -21.71 59.48 27.26
CA LEU A 463 -20.45 58.74 27.40
C LEU A 463 -20.44 57.84 28.64
N LYS A 464 -21.00 58.32 29.76
CA LYS A 464 -21.11 57.54 31.00
C LYS A 464 -22.06 56.35 30.84
N ASP A 465 -23.21 56.57 30.22
CA ASP A 465 -24.22 55.51 30.02
C ASP A 465 -23.69 54.45 29.04
N ALA A 466 -23.07 54.86 27.92
CA ALA A 466 -22.45 53.95 26.96
C ALA A 466 -21.31 53.12 27.59
N ASN A 467 -20.52 53.74 28.47
CA ASN A 467 -19.47 53.02 29.20
C ASN A 467 -20.04 52.01 30.21
N GLN A 468 -21.13 52.36 30.92
CA GLN A 468 -21.82 51.41 31.79
C GLN A 468 -22.36 50.20 31.00
N GLU A 469 -22.95 50.44 29.84
CA GLU A 469 -23.45 49.37 28.97
C GLU A 469 -22.31 48.47 28.46
N LEU A 470 -21.18 49.05 28.05
CA LEU A 470 -19.97 48.30 27.70
C LEU A 470 -19.44 47.44 28.86
N ILE A 471 -19.41 47.98 30.09
CA ILE A 471 -18.99 47.23 31.28
C ILE A 471 -19.93 46.05 31.55
N ILE A 472 -21.25 46.26 31.43
CA ILE A 472 -22.25 45.20 31.62
C ILE A 472 -22.06 44.11 30.57
N SER A 473 -22.01 44.49 29.29
CA SER A 473 -21.84 43.54 28.17
C SER A 473 -20.54 42.74 28.30
N THR A 474 -19.44 43.38 28.68
CA THR A 474 -18.14 42.71 28.89
C THR A 474 -18.20 41.68 30.03
N LYS A 475 -18.88 42.00 31.14
CA LYS A 475 -19.10 41.05 32.24
C LYS A 475 -19.99 39.87 31.84
N GLU A 476 -20.98 40.12 31.00
CA GLU A 476 -21.91 39.08 30.54
C GLU A 476 -21.19 38.07 29.63
N VAL A 477 -20.42 38.55 28.64
CA VAL A 477 -19.57 37.71 27.78
C VAL A 477 -18.56 36.91 28.61
N GLN A 478 -17.96 37.52 29.64
CA GLN A 478 -17.04 36.81 30.53
C GLN A 478 -17.73 35.70 31.32
N SER A 479 -18.94 35.94 31.82
CA SER A 479 -19.71 34.94 32.54
C SER A 479 -20.02 33.74 31.64
N GLU A 480 -20.43 33.99 30.40
CA GLU A 480 -20.61 32.93 29.39
C GLU A 480 -19.30 32.20 29.09
N MET A 481 -18.20 32.91 28.86
CA MET A 481 -16.89 32.31 28.59
C MET A 481 -16.42 31.42 29.75
N THR A 482 -16.59 31.90 30.99
CA THR A 482 -16.29 31.14 32.21
C THR A 482 -17.14 29.87 32.26
N SER A 483 -18.46 29.99 32.06
CA SER A 483 -19.36 28.84 32.06
C SER A 483 -19.02 27.82 30.96
N ALA A 484 -18.72 28.31 29.75
CA ALA A 484 -18.32 27.47 28.62
C ALA A 484 -17.02 26.73 28.91
N THR A 485 -16.02 27.40 29.50
CA THR A 485 -14.74 26.81 29.87
C THR A 485 -14.90 25.76 30.97
N THR A 486 -15.69 26.03 32.01
CA THR A 486 -16.00 25.05 33.07
C THR A 486 -16.70 23.82 32.50
N LYS A 487 -17.70 24.00 31.63
CA LYS A 487 -18.36 22.88 30.94
C LYS A 487 -17.42 22.09 30.04
N LEU A 488 -16.51 22.77 29.34
CA LEU A 488 -15.47 22.12 28.53
C LEU A 488 -14.56 21.27 29.40
N HIS A 489 -14.17 21.76 30.57
CA HIS A 489 -13.35 21.04 31.53
C HIS A 489 -14.04 19.79 32.05
N GLU A 490 -15.28 19.89 32.56
CA GLU A 490 -16.05 18.73 33.05
C GLU A 490 -16.27 17.69 31.95
N ARG A 491 -16.55 18.15 30.72
CA ARG A 491 -16.76 17.25 29.58
C ARG A 491 -15.47 16.57 29.15
N LEU A 492 -14.33 17.26 29.15
CA LEU A 492 -13.03 16.65 28.88
C LEU A 492 -12.70 15.60 29.93
N GLU A 493 -12.86 15.89 31.21
CA GLU A 493 -12.62 14.94 32.31
C GLU A 493 -13.48 13.69 32.16
N THR A 494 -14.78 13.87 31.91
CA THR A 494 -15.73 12.75 31.74
C THR A 494 -15.43 11.92 30.49
N THR A 495 -15.19 12.56 29.35
CA THR A 495 -14.92 11.85 28.09
C THR A 495 -13.58 11.11 28.11
N LEU A 496 -12.57 11.67 28.77
CA LEU A 496 -11.31 10.98 28.98
C LEU A 496 -11.50 9.74 29.86
N ASP A 497 -12.20 9.85 30.99
CA ASP A 497 -12.49 8.68 31.85
C ASP A 497 -13.28 7.59 31.10
N GLU A 498 -14.26 7.97 30.27
CA GLU A 498 -15.00 7.03 29.42
C GLU A 498 -14.11 6.36 28.36
N ILE A 499 -13.33 7.14 27.61
CA ILE A 499 -12.41 6.63 26.59
C ILE A 499 -11.42 5.67 27.24
N PHE A 500 -10.88 6.00 28.41
CA PHE A 500 -9.94 5.14 29.11
C PHE A 500 -10.56 3.84 29.57
N LYS A 501 -11.76 3.87 30.16
CA LYS A 501 -12.47 2.64 30.55
C LYS A 501 -12.73 1.75 29.35
N VAL A 502 -13.15 2.33 28.22
CA VAL A 502 -13.40 1.59 26.98
C VAL A 502 -12.10 1.05 26.38
N GLN A 503 -11.04 1.85 26.31
CA GLN A 503 -9.74 1.46 25.77
C GLN A 503 -9.11 0.36 26.62
N ALA A 504 -9.12 0.49 27.95
CA ALA A 504 -8.60 -0.53 28.86
C ALA A 504 -9.37 -1.84 28.74
N GLN A 505 -10.70 -1.80 28.63
CA GLN A 505 -11.51 -2.99 28.36
C GLN A 505 -11.21 -3.60 26.98
N ALA A 506 -11.05 -2.79 25.95
CA ALA A 506 -10.75 -3.24 24.60
C ALA A 506 -9.38 -3.92 24.53
N VAL A 507 -8.37 -3.31 25.13
CA VAL A 507 -7.01 -3.86 25.26
C VAL A 507 -7.07 -5.19 26.02
N ARG A 508 -7.77 -5.24 27.16
CA ARG A 508 -7.93 -6.48 27.94
C ARG A 508 -8.62 -7.58 27.15
N ARG A 509 -9.72 -7.27 26.43
CA ARG A 509 -10.39 -8.24 25.54
C ARG A 509 -9.49 -8.71 24.41
N THR A 510 -8.69 -7.82 23.83
CA THR A 510 -7.76 -8.15 22.75
C THR A 510 -6.69 -9.12 23.28
N PHE A 511 -6.21 -8.90 24.51
CA PHE A 511 -5.28 -9.81 25.17
C PHE A 511 -5.89 -11.17 25.51
N ASP A 512 -7.07 -11.21 26.12
CA ASP A 512 -7.75 -12.47 26.41
C ASP A 512 -7.99 -13.27 25.10
N SER A 513 -8.35 -12.58 24.02
CA SER A 513 -8.51 -13.21 22.69
C SER A 513 -7.18 -13.66 22.08
N LEU A 514 -6.09 -12.92 22.28
CA LEU A 514 -4.75 -13.31 21.82
C LEU A 514 -4.24 -14.54 22.58
N GLU A 515 -4.45 -14.59 23.88
CA GLU A 515 -4.11 -15.74 24.72
C GLU A 515 -4.87 -16.99 24.27
N ASP A 516 -6.18 -16.86 24.02
CA ASP A 516 -7.01 -17.96 23.52
C ASP A 516 -6.58 -18.40 22.11
N GLN A 517 -6.30 -17.45 21.21
CA GLN A 517 -5.79 -17.75 19.86
C GLN A 517 -4.42 -18.42 19.88
N ILE A 518 -3.48 -17.95 20.70
CA ILE A 518 -2.15 -18.55 20.85
C ILE A 518 -2.30 -19.96 21.41
N THR A 519 -3.11 -20.15 22.45
CA THR A 519 -3.36 -21.46 23.05
C THR A 519 -3.97 -22.43 22.04
N GLN A 520 -4.98 -21.98 21.27
CA GLN A 520 -5.61 -22.78 20.24
C GLN A 520 -4.66 -23.09 19.07
N SER A 521 -3.83 -22.13 18.67
CA SER A 521 -2.84 -22.30 17.61
C SER A 521 -1.73 -23.27 18.02
N VAL A 522 -1.22 -23.16 19.25
CA VAL A 522 -0.27 -24.11 19.85
C VAL A 522 -0.88 -25.49 19.94
N SER A 523 -2.13 -25.62 20.41
CA SER A 523 -2.83 -26.90 20.50
C SER A 523 -3.03 -27.54 19.12
N LYS A 524 -3.51 -26.78 18.13
CA LYS A 524 -3.66 -27.26 16.74
C LYS A 524 -2.32 -27.66 16.12
N THR A 525 -1.28 -26.88 16.38
CA THR A 525 0.08 -27.18 15.90
C THR A 525 0.60 -28.44 16.56
N GLY A 526 0.43 -28.60 17.87
CA GLY A 526 0.78 -29.81 18.61
C GLY A 526 0.08 -31.05 18.04
N SER A 527 -1.24 -30.97 17.81
CA SER A 527 -1.99 -32.07 17.18
C SER A 527 -1.56 -32.33 15.73
N ALA A 528 -1.18 -31.30 14.98
CA ALA A 528 -0.69 -31.46 13.61
C ALA A 528 0.70 -32.13 13.59
N VAL A 529 1.58 -31.74 14.49
CA VAL A 529 2.91 -32.35 14.72
C VAL A 529 2.76 -33.80 15.13
N GLU A 530 1.90 -34.11 16.10
CA GLU A 530 1.60 -35.48 16.55
C GLU A 530 1.11 -36.35 15.38
N LYS A 531 0.19 -35.81 14.57
CA LYS A 531 -0.31 -36.50 13.37
C LYS A 531 0.76 -36.67 12.28
N GLN A 532 1.66 -35.70 12.13
CA GLN A 532 2.77 -35.78 11.19
C GLN A 532 3.75 -36.90 11.60
N VAL A 533 4.05 -37.01 12.90
CA VAL A 533 4.89 -38.08 13.45
C VAL A 533 4.20 -39.44 13.29
N GLU A 534 2.89 -39.53 13.53
CA GLU A 534 2.10 -40.75 13.33
C GLU A 534 2.12 -41.20 11.85
N ILE A 535 1.96 -40.26 10.90
CA ILE A 535 2.05 -40.55 9.46
C ILE A 535 3.46 -41.01 9.09
N LEU A 536 4.50 -40.38 9.65
CA LEU A 536 5.89 -40.72 9.38
C LEU A 536 6.23 -42.13 9.92
N ASP A 537 5.76 -42.47 11.11
CA ASP A 537 5.87 -43.82 11.69
C ASP A 537 5.13 -44.86 10.84
N LEU A 538 3.91 -44.55 10.38
CA LEU A 538 3.15 -45.43 9.49
C LEU A 538 3.87 -45.66 8.16
N GLN A 539 4.43 -44.60 7.55
CA GLN A 539 5.18 -44.71 6.30
C GLN A 539 6.46 -45.51 6.48
N MET A 540 7.20 -45.27 7.55
CA MET A 540 8.40 -46.03 7.90
C MET A 540 8.06 -47.51 8.11
N GLN A 541 6.97 -47.81 8.83
CA GLN A 541 6.50 -49.17 9.03
C GLN A 541 6.05 -49.85 7.73
N GLN A 542 5.36 -49.13 6.84
CA GLN A 542 4.98 -49.62 5.52
C GLN A 542 6.21 -49.95 4.69
N GLU A 543 7.23 -49.10 4.72
CA GLU A 543 8.42 -49.27 3.89
C GLU A 543 9.37 -50.35 4.43
N ILE A 544 9.48 -50.48 5.76
CA ILE A 544 10.13 -51.64 6.39
C ILE A 544 9.41 -52.92 6.02
N ASN A 545 8.07 -52.95 6.09
CA ASN A 545 7.29 -54.14 5.72
C ASN A 545 7.39 -54.45 4.22
N ARG A 546 7.38 -53.45 3.34
CA ARG A 546 7.56 -53.62 1.89
C ARG A 546 8.94 -54.22 1.61
N THR A 547 9.99 -53.65 2.21
CA THR A 547 11.37 -54.14 2.04
C THR A 547 11.54 -55.56 2.59
N MET A 548 10.94 -55.86 3.76
CA MET A 548 10.94 -57.21 4.33
C MET A 548 10.18 -58.22 3.49
N ASN A 549 9.05 -57.83 2.89
CA ASN A 549 8.27 -58.68 1.99
C ASN A 549 9.01 -58.92 0.67
N GLU A 550 9.59 -57.89 0.05
CA GLU A 550 10.40 -58.01 -1.17
C GLU A 550 11.62 -58.92 -0.91
N MET A 551 12.28 -58.76 0.24
CA MET A 551 13.37 -59.62 0.63
C MET A 551 12.90 -61.05 0.91
N GLY A 552 11.77 -61.23 1.59
CA GLY A 552 11.15 -62.52 1.86
C GLY A 552 10.72 -63.26 0.59
N GLU A 553 10.15 -62.55 -0.39
CA GLU A 553 9.75 -63.10 -1.69
C GLU A 553 10.98 -63.45 -2.54
N ALA A 554 12.02 -62.61 -2.55
CA ALA A 554 13.28 -62.91 -3.20
C ALA A 554 13.95 -64.16 -2.60
N LEU A 555 14.03 -64.25 -1.26
CA LEU A 555 14.58 -65.41 -0.55
C LEU A 555 13.74 -66.67 -0.74
N ALA A 556 12.41 -66.57 -0.72
CA ALA A 556 11.52 -67.69 -0.97
C ALA A 556 11.65 -68.19 -2.41
N THR A 557 11.75 -67.29 -3.39
CA THR A 557 11.95 -67.63 -4.80
C THR A 557 13.30 -68.32 -5.01
N ILE A 558 14.37 -67.79 -4.43
CA ILE A 558 15.71 -68.41 -4.43
C ILE A 558 15.65 -69.83 -3.82
N THR A 559 15.01 -69.98 -2.67
CA THR A 559 14.91 -71.26 -1.95
C THR A 559 14.06 -72.29 -2.72
N GLN A 560 12.94 -71.87 -3.31
CA GLN A 560 12.09 -72.74 -4.12
C GLN A 560 12.79 -73.17 -5.41
N GLN A 561 13.47 -72.25 -6.10
CA GLN A 561 14.20 -72.56 -7.32
C GLN A 561 15.37 -73.51 -7.03
N PHE A 562 16.14 -73.26 -5.97
CA PHE A 562 17.17 -74.17 -5.49
C PHE A 562 16.62 -75.56 -5.15
N THR A 563 15.52 -75.64 -4.40
CA THR A 563 14.89 -76.91 -4.03
C THR A 563 14.42 -77.68 -5.27
N ARG A 564 13.82 -77.00 -6.24
CA ARG A 564 13.31 -77.60 -7.49
C ARG A 564 14.44 -78.13 -8.35
N ASP A 565 15.51 -77.36 -8.49
CA ASP A 565 16.68 -77.71 -9.28
C ASP A 565 17.45 -78.87 -8.63
N TYR A 566 17.60 -78.83 -7.30
CA TYR A 566 18.22 -79.91 -6.53
C TYR A 566 17.36 -81.20 -6.55
N GLN A 567 16.03 -81.09 -6.47
CA GLN A 567 15.14 -82.25 -6.62
C GLN A 567 15.22 -82.88 -8.00
N LYS A 568 15.31 -82.07 -9.08
CA LYS A 568 15.52 -82.58 -10.44
C LYS A 568 16.85 -83.33 -10.53
N LEU A 569 17.92 -82.73 -10.02
CA LEU A 569 19.24 -83.37 -9.97
C LEU A 569 19.21 -84.73 -9.25
N VAL A 570 18.63 -84.77 -8.04
CA VAL A 570 18.53 -86.01 -7.26
C VAL A 570 17.67 -87.05 -7.96
N ARG A 571 16.60 -86.64 -8.66
CA ARG A 571 15.74 -87.54 -9.42
C ARG A 571 16.46 -88.12 -10.64
N GLU A 572 17.19 -87.31 -11.40
CA GLU A 572 18.00 -87.79 -12.52
C GLU A 572 19.12 -88.72 -12.05
N MET A 573 19.81 -88.39 -10.95
CA MET A 573 20.79 -89.29 -10.33
C MET A 573 20.16 -90.60 -9.84
N SER A 574 18.98 -90.54 -9.23
CA SER A 574 18.25 -91.73 -8.77
C SER A 574 17.78 -92.60 -9.94
N ASN A 575 17.31 -92.01 -11.03
CA ASN A 575 16.93 -92.71 -12.25
C ASN A 575 18.13 -93.44 -12.87
N VAL A 576 19.29 -92.79 -12.90
CA VAL A 576 20.55 -93.39 -13.37
C VAL A 576 20.98 -94.58 -12.50
N VAL A 577 20.86 -94.47 -11.17
CA VAL A 577 21.18 -95.55 -10.24
C VAL A 577 20.18 -96.71 -10.33
N ASN A 578 18.89 -96.42 -10.50
CA ASN A 578 17.85 -97.45 -10.62
C ASN A 578 17.90 -98.16 -11.98
N ALA A 579 18.22 -97.45 -13.07
CA ALA A 579 18.45 -98.05 -14.38
C ALA A 579 19.66 -98.99 -14.37
N SER A 580 20.71 -98.68 -13.58
CA SER A 580 21.85 -99.60 -13.41
C SER A 580 21.49 -100.87 -12.66
N ARG A 581 20.56 -100.80 -11.68
CA ARG A 581 20.07 -101.97 -10.93
C ARG A 581 19.16 -102.89 -11.74
N ALA A 582 18.50 -102.39 -12.78
CA ALA A 582 17.63 -103.18 -13.65
C ALA A 582 18.39 -103.83 -14.82
N ALA A 583 19.63 -103.43 -15.08
CA ALA A 583 20.49 -103.92 -16.16
C ALA A 583 21.55 -104.94 -15.69
N VAL A 584 21.54 -105.30 -14.40
CA VAL A 584 22.25 -106.45 -13.81
C VAL A 584 21.25 -107.58 -13.64
#